data_AF-A0A1D2UH09-F1
#
_entry.id   AF-A0A1D2UH09-F1
#
_cell.length_a   1.000
_cell.length_b   1.000
_cell.length_c   1.000
_cell.angle_alpha   90.00
_cell.angle_beta   90.00
_cell.angle_gamma   90.00
#
_symmetry.space_group_name_H-M   'P 1'
#
loop_
_entity.id
_entity.type
_entity.pdbx_description
1 polymer ?
#
loop_
_entity_poly.entity_id
_entity_poly.type
_entity_poly.pdbx_seq_one_letter_code
_entity_poly.pdbx_strand_id
1 'polypeptide(L)' 'KTVRRSKKYHAHDEANSAKVGDTVWIEECPPISKNMRWTLVQHA' A
#
# COMPACT_ATOMS: atom_id res chain seq x y z
N LYS A 1 17.32 -15.50 -16.64
CA LYS A 1 16.44 -14.42 -17.15
C LYS A 1 15.51 -14.03 -15.99
N THR A 2 15.73 -12.88 -15.36
CA THR A 2 14.95 -12.48 -14.17
C THR A 2 13.62 -11.89 -14.61
N VAL A 3 12.51 -12.45 -14.11
CA VAL A 3 11.16 -11.96 -14.42
C VAL A 3 10.68 -11.04 -13.30
N ARG A 4 10.40 -9.79 -13.63
CA ARG A 4 9.79 -8.85 -12.68
C ARG A 4 8.30 -9.17 -12.55
N ARG A 5 7.80 -9.31 -11.33
CA ARG A 5 6.37 -9.49 -11.04
C ARG A 5 5.86 -8.27 -10.29
N SER A 6 4.63 -7.88 -10.62
CA SER A 6 3.92 -6.78 -9.98
C SER A 6 2.59 -7.31 -9.45
N LYS A 7 2.18 -6.90 -8.26
CA LYS A 7 0.90 -7.27 -7.65
C LYS A 7 0.23 -6.01 -7.12
N LYS A 8 -1.10 -5.94 -7.27
CA LYS A 8 -1.92 -4.85 -6.71
C LYS A 8 -2.27 -5.21 -5.26
N TYR A 9 -2.11 -4.26 -4.35
CA TYR A 9 -2.43 -4.39 -2.93
C TYR A 9 -3.46 -3.33 -2.54
N HIS A 10 -4.27 -3.65 -1.54
CA HIS A 10 -5.22 -2.71 -0.94
C HIS A 10 -4.59 -2.14 0.32
N ALA A 11 -4.12 -0.90 0.23
CA ALA A 11 -3.61 -0.15 1.36
C ALA A 11 -4.73 0.68 1.99
N HIS A 12 -4.73 0.75 3.31
CA HIS A 12 -5.60 1.62 4.10
C HIS A 12 -4.95 3.01 4.21
N ASP A 13 -5.76 4.03 3.96
CA ASP A 13 -5.43 5.45 4.10
C ASP A 13 -6.62 6.17 4.73
N GLU A 14 -6.47 6.63 5.97
CA GLU A 14 -7.55 7.36 6.65
C GLU A 14 -7.60 8.84 6.26
N ALA A 15 -6.45 9.41 5.88
CA ALA A 15 -6.33 10.82 5.56
C ALA A 15 -6.51 11.10 4.07
N ASN A 16 -6.61 10.07 3.23
CA ASN A 16 -6.62 10.15 1.76
C ASN A 16 -5.48 11.06 1.27
N SER A 17 -4.31 10.91 1.88
CA SER A 17 -3.16 11.77 1.65
C SER A 17 -2.47 11.44 0.32
N ALA A 18 -2.56 10.19 -0.11
CA ALA A 18 -1.94 9.73 -1.34
C ALA A 18 -2.81 10.04 -2.55
N LYS A 19 -2.21 10.65 -3.58
CA LYS A 19 -2.88 10.93 -4.85
C LYS A 19 -2.38 10.01 -5.96
N VAL A 20 -3.17 9.93 -7.02
CA VAL A 20 -2.80 9.20 -8.23
C VAL A 20 -1.56 9.85 -8.85
N GLY A 21 -0.46 9.11 -8.89
CA GLY A 21 0.83 9.59 -9.40
C GLY A 21 1.93 9.63 -8.35
N ASP A 22 1.58 9.56 -7.07
CA ASP A 22 2.55 9.57 -5.98
C ASP A 22 3.20 8.19 -5.81
N THR A 23 4.49 8.19 -5.48
CA THR A 23 5.20 6.98 -5.06
C THR A 23 5.07 6.85 -3.56
N VAL A 24 4.27 5.87 -3.13
CA VAL A 24 3.97 5.62 -1.73
C VAL A 24 4.58 4.32 -1.25
N TRP A 25 4.85 4.25 0.05
CA TRP A 25 5.29 3.03 0.71
C TRP A 25 4.13 2.44 1.51
N ILE A 26 4.12 1.12 1.65
CA ILE A 26 3.10 0.38 2.40
C ILE A 26 3.78 -0.55 3.40
N GLU A 27 3.19 -0.69 4.58
CA GLU A 27 3.64 -1.59 5.64
C GLU A 27 2.54 -2.61 5.97
N GLU A 28 2.95 -3.81 6.41
CA GLU A 28 2.03 -4.84 6.90
C GLU A 28 1.44 -4.45 8.26
N CYS A 29 0.11 -4.46 8.35
CA CYS A 29 -0.62 -4.09 9.55
C CYS A 29 -1.65 -5.18 9.91
N PRO A 30 -2.25 -5.14 11.12
CA PRO A 30 -3.34 -6.03 11.47
C PRO A 30 -4.45 -6.00 10.39
N PRO A 31 -5.17 -7.11 10.18
CA PRO A 31 -6.22 -7.16 9.17
C PRO A 31 -7.34 -6.17 9.51
N ILE A 32 -7.44 -5.09 8.73
CA ILE A 32 -8.49 -4.08 8.86
C ILE A 32 -9.79 -4.60 8.20
N SER A 33 -9.65 -5.45 7.17
CA SER A 33 -10.76 -6.09 6.47
C SER A 33 -10.34 -7.44 5.90
N LYS A 34 -11.27 -8.15 5.24
CA LYS A 34 -11.06 -9.47 4.63
C LYS A 34 -9.81 -9.54 3.74
N ASN A 35 -9.52 -8.45 3.03
CA ASN A 35 -8.39 -8.35 2.08
C ASN A 35 -7.43 -7.16 2.37
N MET A 36 -7.70 -6.33 3.38
CA MET A 36 -6.88 -5.16 3.70
C MET A 36 -5.97 -5.48 4.89
N ARG A 37 -4.67 -5.56 4.60
CA ARG A 37 -3.60 -5.87 5.57
C ARG A 37 -2.38 -4.95 5.39
N TRP A 38 -2.57 -3.85 4.68
CA TRP A 38 -1.52 -2.92 4.33
C TRP A 38 -1.97 -1.52 4.74
N THR A 39 -1.08 -0.73 5.33
CA THR A 39 -1.34 0.69 5.64
C THR A 39 -0.32 1.54 4.89
N LEU A 40 -0.75 2.71 4.41
CA LEU A 40 0.16 3.68 3.80
C LEU A 40 1.15 4.23 4.83
N VAL A 41 2.43 4.21 4.47
CA VAL A 41 3.51 4.82 5.24
C VAL A 41 4.17 5.89 4.39
N GLN A 42 4.19 7.11 4.90
CA GLN A 42 4.94 8.19 4.28
C GLN A 42 6.36 8.17 4.85
N HIS A 43 7.32 7.70 4.05
CA HIS A 43 8.73 7.94 4.33
C HIS A 43 9.09 9.34 3.80
N ALA A 44 9.66 10.17 4.68
CA ALA A 44 10.22 11.48 4.34
C ALA A 44 11.54 11.33 3.57
#